data_AF-A0A2D4P2G6-F1
#
_entry.id   AF-A0A2D4P2G6-F1
#
_cell.length_a   1.000
_cell.length_b   1.000
_cell.length_c   1.000
_cell.angle_alpha   90.00
_cell.angle_beta   90.00
_cell.angle_gamma   90.00
#
_symmetry.space_group_name_H-M   'P 1'
#
loop_
_entity.id
_entity.type
_entity.pdbx_description
1 polymer ?
#
loop_
_entity_poly.entity_id
_entity_poly.type
_entity_poly.pdbx_seq_one_letter_code
_entity_poly.pdbx_strand_id
1 'polypeptide(L)'
;NRILKEESFKSKMEKELTFFFKENKKEDTSLQNLWDTMKACTRGVIIDYTKKRNIEKKKAFNLLEEEYKRLENELQKTPQKKEIKTKMEIIKHKMGLIEKEELAQKIKSAKQNYFEDANKP
;
A
#
# COMPACT_ATOMS: atom_id res chain seq x y z
N ASN A 1 2.35 7.94 5.41
CA ASN A 1 2.75 7.55 6.78
C ASN A 1 2.15 6.24 7.26
N ARG A 2 1.51 5.42 6.40
CA ARG A 2 0.90 4.15 6.85
C ARG A 2 1.87 2.97 6.80
N ILE A 3 2.68 2.85 5.74
CA ILE A 3 3.71 1.79 5.63
C ILE A 3 4.74 1.85 6.76
N LEU A 4 5.05 3.03 7.28
CA LEU A 4 5.98 3.20 8.39
C LEU A 4 5.49 2.55 9.69
N LYS A 5 4.18 2.29 9.80
CA LYS A 5 3.57 1.58 10.94
C LYS A 5 3.48 0.08 10.72
N GLU A 6 3.70 -0.41 9.50
CA GLU A 6 3.62 -1.82 9.15
C GLU A 6 4.90 -2.53 9.58
N GLU A 7 4.78 -3.58 10.40
CA GLU A 7 5.96 -4.27 10.95
C GLU A 7 6.78 -4.99 9.87
N SER A 8 6.10 -5.53 8.85
CA SER A 8 6.73 -6.09 7.65
C SER A 8 7.59 -5.08 6.90
N PHE A 9 7.14 -3.83 6.81
CA PHE A 9 7.92 -2.77 6.18
C PHE A 9 9.13 -2.40 7.02
N LYS A 10 8.97 -2.24 8.35
CA LYS A 10 10.09 -1.93 9.25
C LYS A 10 11.17 -3.00 9.20
N SER A 11 10.77 -4.26 9.33
CA SER A 11 11.68 -5.42 9.26
C SER A 11 12.42 -5.47 7.91
N LYS A 12 11.72 -5.20 6.79
CA LYS A 12 12.36 -5.11 5.48
C LYS A 12 13.36 -3.96 5.43
N MET A 13 12.97 -2.76 5.82
CA MET A 13 13.84 -1.59 5.81
C MET A 13 15.10 -1.79 6.66
N GLU A 14 14.95 -2.34 7.86
CA GLU A 14 16.08 -2.63 8.74
C GLU A 14 17.06 -3.61 8.10
N LYS A 15 16.56 -4.69 7.48
CA LYS A 15 17.39 -5.66 6.76
C LYS A 15 18.15 -5.02 5.60
N GLU A 16 17.46 -4.24 4.77
CA GLU A 16 18.05 -3.59 3.58
C GLU A 16 19.10 -2.55 3.98
N LEU A 17 18.83 -1.75 5.01
CA LEU A 17 19.78 -0.75 5.52
C LEU A 17 21.00 -1.39 6.19
N THR A 18 20.78 -2.45 6.98
CA THR A 18 21.88 -3.20 7.62
C THR A 18 22.80 -3.79 6.56
N PHE A 19 22.24 -4.41 5.52
CA PHE A 19 23.00 -4.90 4.38
C PHE A 19 23.73 -3.76 3.66
N PHE A 20 23.05 -2.65 3.37
CA PHE A 20 23.64 -1.49 2.71
C PHE A 20 24.88 -0.97 3.46
N PHE A 21 24.77 -0.72 4.77
CA PHE A 21 25.89 -0.18 5.55
C PHE A 21 27.04 -1.18 5.68
N LYS A 22 26.75 -2.49 5.79
CA LYS A 22 27.78 -3.52 5.82
C LYS A 22 28.64 -3.52 4.54
N GLU A 23 28.01 -3.39 3.37
CA GLU A 23 28.72 -3.51 2.09
C GLU A 23 29.33 -2.18 1.60
N ASN A 24 28.77 -1.04 2.01
CA ASN A 24 29.11 0.27 1.44
C ASN A 24 29.89 1.19 2.39
N LYS A 25 30.04 0.85 3.68
CA LYS A 25 30.85 1.64 4.62
C LYS A 25 32.32 1.19 4.56
N LYS A 26 33.06 1.71 3.58
CA LYS A 26 34.51 1.50 3.40
C LYS A 26 35.29 2.78 3.73
N GLU A 27 36.57 2.66 4.08
CA GLU A 27 37.42 3.82 4.45
C GLU A 27 37.45 4.92 3.38
N ASP A 28 37.45 4.53 2.09
CA ASP A 28 37.52 5.47 0.97
C ASP A 28 36.15 6.06 0.55
N THR A 29 35.04 5.65 1.19
CA THR A 29 33.71 6.12 0.81
C THR A 29 33.39 7.43 1.50
N SER A 30 33.22 8.51 0.72
CA SER A 30 32.80 9.80 1.29
C SER A 30 31.42 9.70 1.95
N LEU A 31 31.23 10.41 3.06
CA LEU A 31 29.95 10.46 3.77
C LEU A 31 28.82 10.97 2.87
N GLN A 32 29.12 11.90 1.96
CA GLN A 32 28.17 12.42 0.98
C GLN A 32 27.69 11.31 0.03
N ASN A 33 28.62 10.55 -0.56
CA ASN A 33 28.28 9.45 -1.46
C ASN A 33 27.51 8.35 -0.74
N LEU A 34 27.91 8.03 0.50
CA LEU A 34 27.20 7.05 1.33
C LEU A 34 25.74 7.50 1.58
N TRP A 35 25.54 8.76 1.95
CA TRP A 35 24.22 9.33 2.20
C TRP A 35 23.34 9.38 0.94
N ASP A 36 23.88 9.83 -0.18
CA ASP A 36 23.14 9.93 -1.44
C ASP A 36 22.73 8.57 -1.98
N THR A 37 23.65 7.60 -1.97
CA THR A 37 23.35 6.22 -2.37
C THR A 37 22.33 5.59 -1.41
N MET A 38 22.48 5.76 -0.10
CA MET A 38 21.50 5.24 0.88
C MET A 38 20.09 5.76 0.60
N LYS A 39 19.94 7.07 0.33
CA LYS A 39 18.64 7.66 -0.03
C LYS A 39 18.09 7.05 -1.30
N ALA A 40 18.91 6.87 -2.33
CA ALA A 40 18.49 6.27 -3.60
C ALA A 40 18.02 4.81 -3.41
N CYS A 41 18.80 3.99 -2.71
CA CYS A 41 18.44 2.61 -2.38
C CYS A 41 17.14 2.54 -1.56
N THR A 42 17.03 3.37 -0.52
CA THR A 42 15.83 3.43 0.34
C THR A 42 14.58 3.79 -0.46
N ARG A 43 14.67 4.74 -1.40
CA ARG A 43 13.55 5.07 -2.30
C ARG A 43 13.15 3.88 -3.14
N GLY A 44 14.11 3.14 -3.71
CA GLY A 44 13.85 1.92 -4.46
C GLY A 44 13.09 0.87 -3.65
N VAL A 45 13.51 0.62 -2.40
CA VAL A 45 12.85 -0.31 -1.49
C VAL A 45 11.41 0.12 -1.18
N ILE A 46 11.18 1.42 -0.92
CA ILE A 46 9.85 1.96 -0.65
C ILE A 46 8.91 1.80 -1.86
N ILE A 47 9.43 2.04 -3.07
CA ILE A 47 8.66 1.90 -4.32
C ILE A 47 8.27 0.44 -4.56
N ASP A 48 9.23 -0.50 -4.46
CA ASP A 48 8.96 -1.93 -4.63
C ASP A 48 7.95 -2.45 -3.60
N TYR A 49 8.15 -2.13 -2.32
CA TYR A 49 7.23 -2.52 -1.25
C TYR A 49 5.82 -1.97 -1.49
N THR A 50 5.72 -0.69 -1.84
CA THR A 50 4.42 -0.06 -2.11
C THR A 50 3.72 -0.66 -3.32
N LYS A 51 4.46 -0.99 -4.39
CA LYS A 51 3.92 -1.67 -5.57
C LYS A 51 3.33 -3.04 -5.20
N LYS A 52 4.08 -3.86 -4.47
CA LYS A 52 3.62 -5.18 -4.01
C LYS A 52 2.38 -5.07 -3.13
N ARG A 53 2.40 -4.18 -2.15
CA ARG A 53 1.25 -3.90 -1.27
C ARG A 53 0.00 -3.52 -2.06
N ASN A 54 0.14 -2.68 -3.08
CA ASN A 54 -1.00 -2.25 -3.91
C ASN A 54 -1.56 -3.40 -4.75
N ILE A 55 -0.71 -4.29 -5.27
CA ILE A 55 -1.14 -5.49 -6.00
C ILE A 55 -1.93 -6.41 -5.07
N GLU A 56 -1.44 -6.66 -3.85
CA GLU A 56 -2.12 -7.49 -2.86
C GLU A 56 -3.47 -6.91 -2.43
N LYS A 57 -3.53 -5.59 -2.20
CA LYS A 57 -4.79 -4.89 -1.92
C LYS A 57 -5.80 -5.04 -3.04
N LYS A 58 -5.37 -4.89 -4.30
CA LYS A 58 -6.24 -5.07 -5.47
C LYS A 58 -6.76 -6.51 -5.56
N LYS A 59 -5.90 -7.50 -5.32
CA LYS A 59 -6.31 -8.92 -5.26
C LYS A 59 -7.34 -9.15 -4.16
N ALA A 60 -7.10 -8.63 -2.95
CA ALA A 60 -8.04 -8.74 -1.83
C ALA A 60 -9.39 -8.08 -2.13
N PHE A 61 -9.39 -6.93 -2.79
CA PHE A 61 -10.61 -6.25 -3.23
C PHE A 61 -11.40 -7.09 -4.25
N ASN A 62 -10.73 -7.63 -5.27
CA ASN A 62 -11.38 -8.47 -6.28
C ASN A 62 -12.02 -9.72 -5.65
N LEU A 63 -11.35 -10.37 -4.69
CA LEU A 63 -11.90 -11.51 -3.96
C LEU A 63 -13.14 -11.13 -3.15
N LEU A 64 -13.15 -9.94 -2.52
CA LEU A 64 -14.33 -9.43 -1.81
C LEU A 64 -15.48 -9.16 -2.78
N GLU A 65 -15.20 -8.64 -3.97
CA GLU A 65 -16.22 -8.38 -4.99
C GLU A 65 -16.82 -9.69 -5.54
N GLU A 66 -15.99 -10.70 -5.81
CA GLU A 66 -16.43 -12.04 -6.22
C GLU A 66 -17.30 -12.72 -5.14
N GLU A 67 -16.87 -12.64 -3.89
CA GLU A 67 -17.63 -13.14 -2.74
C GLU A 67 -18.99 -12.42 -2.62
N TYR A 68 -19.01 -11.09 -2.76
CA TYR A 68 -20.23 -10.30 -2.72
C TYR A 68 -21.22 -10.74 -3.81
N LYS A 69 -20.74 -10.89 -5.06
CA LYS A 69 -21.54 -11.37 -6.20
C LYS A 69 -22.10 -12.78 -5.95
N ARG A 70 -21.31 -13.66 -5.34
CA ARG A 70 -21.78 -15.01 -4.98
C ARG A 70 -22.90 -14.97 -3.95
N LEU A 71 -22.75 -14.16 -2.90
CA LEU A 71 -23.76 -14.00 -1.86
C LEU A 71 -25.04 -13.35 -2.39
N GLU A 72 -24.93 -12.38 -3.30
CA GLU A 72 -26.07 -11.77 -3.99
C GLU A 72 -26.88 -12.81 -4.79
N ASN A 73 -26.20 -13.65 -5.57
CA ASN A 73 -26.84 -14.77 -6.29
C ASN A 73 -27.49 -15.79 -5.35
N GLU A 74 -26.88 -16.08 -4.19
CA GLU A 74 -27.48 -16.97 -3.19
C GLU A 74 -28.74 -16.36 -2.56
N LEU A 75 -28.72 -15.05 -2.29
CA LEU A 75 -29.85 -14.33 -1.74
C LEU A 75 -31.04 -14.27 -2.71
N GLN A 76 -30.78 -14.15 -4.02
CA GLN A 76 -31.84 -14.23 -5.04
C GLN A 76 -32.56 -15.59 -5.00
N LYS A 77 -31.83 -16.68 -4.78
CA LYS A 77 -32.41 -18.03 -4.66
C LYS A 77 -33.06 -18.29 -3.30
N THR A 78 -32.56 -17.67 -2.24
CA THR A 78 -33.01 -17.89 -0.85
C THR A 78 -33.15 -16.57 -0.08
N PRO A 79 -34.23 -15.80 -0.30
CA PRO A 79 -34.35 -14.40 0.18
C PRO A 79 -34.39 -14.22 1.70
N GLN A 80 -34.68 -15.29 2.45
CA GLN A 80 -34.96 -15.25 3.88
C GLN A 80 -33.72 -15.46 4.78
N LYS A 81 -32.55 -15.71 4.20
CA LYS A 81 -31.32 -15.96 4.97
C LYS A 81 -30.71 -14.65 5.50
N LYS A 82 -31.07 -14.26 6.73
CA LYS A 82 -30.52 -13.08 7.42
C LYS A 82 -28.99 -13.10 7.53
N GLU A 83 -28.38 -14.27 7.72
CA GLU A 83 -26.93 -14.44 7.82
C GLU A 83 -26.18 -13.98 6.56
N ILE A 84 -26.75 -14.21 5.36
CA ILE A 84 -26.17 -13.76 4.10
C ILE A 84 -26.13 -12.25 4.03
N LYS A 85 -27.22 -11.59 4.43
CA LYS A 85 -27.31 -10.12 4.46
C LYS A 85 -26.25 -9.53 5.38
N THR A 86 -26.08 -10.08 6.58
CA THR A 86 -25.04 -9.64 7.52
C THR A 86 -23.64 -9.82 6.94
N LYS A 87 -23.35 -10.94 6.28
CA LYS A 87 -22.05 -11.16 5.59
C LYS A 87 -21.81 -10.14 4.48
N MET A 88 -22.84 -9.85 3.67
CA MET A 88 -22.76 -8.84 2.60
C MET A 88 -22.49 -7.44 3.16
N GLU A 89 -23.12 -7.05 4.26
CA GLU A 89 -22.86 -5.76 4.93
C GLU A 89 -21.40 -5.65 5.40
N ILE A 90 -20.85 -6.72 5.99
CA ILE A 90 -19.46 -6.78 6.41
C ILE A 90 -18.52 -6.63 5.20
N ILE A 91 -18.79 -7.33 4.10
CA ILE A 91 -17.99 -7.24 2.87
C ILE A 91 -18.04 -5.83 2.29
N LYS A 92 -19.24 -5.25 2.18
CA LYS A 92 -19.43 -3.88 1.69
C LYS A 92 -18.68 -2.87 2.57
N HIS A 93 -18.71 -3.05 3.89
CA HIS A 93 -17.93 -2.23 4.81
C HIS A 93 -16.42 -2.37 4.56
N LYS A 94 -15.91 -3.59 4.42
CA LYS A 94 -14.48 -3.85 4.11
C LYS A 94 -14.06 -3.21 2.78
N MET A 95 -14.85 -3.36 1.72
CA MET A 95 -14.61 -2.72 0.42
C MET A 95 -14.55 -1.19 0.56
N GLY A 96 -15.52 -0.59 1.27
CA GLY A 96 -15.54 0.85 1.51
C GLY A 96 -14.34 1.37 2.31
N LEU A 97 -13.74 0.58 3.20
CA LEU A 97 -12.49 0.96 3.88
C LEU A 97 -11.30 1.01 2.91
N ILE A 98 -11.24 0.07 1.95
CA ILE A 98 -10.19 0.03 0.93
C ILE A 98 -10.31 1.22 -0.02
N GLU A 99 -11.52 1.50 -0.49
CA GLU A 99 -11.80 2.64 -1.39
C GLU A 99 -11.48 3.99 -0.75
N LYS A 100 -11.86 4.18 0.52
CA LYS A 100 -11.52 5.40 1.29
C LYS A 100 -10.02 5.60 1.40
N GLU A 101 -9.26 4.53 1.61
CA GLU A 101 -7.80 4.59 1.65
C GLU A 101 -7.22 4.98 0.27
N GLU A 102 -7.72 4.40 -0.81
CA GLU A 102 -7.28 4.73 -2.17
C GLU A 102 -7.58 6.20 -2.51
N LEU A 103 -8.78 6.68 -2.15
CA LEU A 103 -9.18 8.08 -2.33
C LEU A 103 -8.26 9.04 -1.57
N ALA A 104 -7.95 8.74 -0.31
CA ALA A 104 -7.02 9.55 0.47
C ALA A 104 -5.63 9.63 -0.18
N GLN A 105 -5.15 8.53 -0.76
CA GLN A 105 -3.88 8.50 -1.49
C GLN A 105 -3.94 9.33 -2.78
N LYS A 106 -5.03 9.23 -3.56
CA LYS A 106 -5.25 10.04 -4.77
C LYS A 106 -5.28 11.54 -4.45
N ILE A 107 -5.98 11.94 -3.38
CA ILE A 107 -6.01 13.33 -2.91
C ILE A 107 -4.61 13.81 -2.57
N LYS A 108 -3.82 13.00 -1.84
CA LYS A 108 -2.44 13.37 -1.49
C LYS A 108 -1.56 13.55 -2.73
N SER A 109 -1.66 12.65 -3.70
CA SER A 109 -0.92 12.75 -4.96
C SER A 109 -1.35 13.97 -5.77
N ALA A 110 -2.65 14.25 -5.87
CA ALA A 110 -3.16 15.43 -6.56
C ALA A 110 -2.64 16.74 -5.93
N LYS A 111 -2.61 16.83 -4.60
CA LYS A 111 -2.03 17.98 -3.88
C LYS A 111 -0.54 18.14 -4.15
N GLN A 112 0.21 17.04 -4.19
CA GLN A 112 1.64 17.06 -4.51
C GLN A 112 1.86 17.57 -5.93
N ASN A 113 1.14 17.01 -6.90
CA ASN A 113 1.24 17.42 -8.31
C ASN A 113 0.91 18.91 -8.46
N TYR A 114 -0.19 19.37 -7.84
CA TYR A 114 -0.56 20.79 -7.86
C TYR A 114 0.55 21.69 -7.31
N PHE A 115 1.19 21.31 -6.20
CA PHE A 115 2.30 22.09 -5.63
C PHE A 115 3.54 22.12 -6.53
N GLU A 116 3.87 20.98 -7.15
CA GLU A 116 4.99 20.87 -8.10
C GLU A 116 4.73 21.64 -9.40
N ASP A 117 3.48 21.68 -9.86
CA ASP A 117 3.09 22.37 -11.09
C ASP A 117 2.83 23.87 -10.89
N ALA A 118 2.36 24.29 -9.71
CA ALA A 118 2.08 25.70 -9.39
C ALA A 118 3.32 26.59 -9.34
N ASN A 119 4.52 26.00 -9.24
CA ASN A 119 5.80 26.73 -9.20
C ASN A 119 6.67 26.50 -10.44
N LYS A 120 6.13 25.91 -11.51
CA LYS A 120 6.83 25.83 -12.80
C LYS A 120 6.64 27.15 -13.56
N PRO A 121 7.72 27.76 -14.12
CA PRO A 121 7.60 28.96 -14.95
C PRO A 121 6.82 28.70 -16.23
#